data_AF-A0A8H7KT12-F1
#
_entry.id   AF-A0A8H7KT12-F1
#
_cell.length_a   1.000
_cell.length_b   1.000
_cell.length_c   1.000
_cell.angle_alpha   90.00
_cell.angle_beta   90.00
_cell.angle_gamma   90.00
#
_symmetry.space_group_name_H-M   'P 1'
#
loop_
_entity.id
_entity.type
_entity.pdbx_description
1 polymer ?
#
loop_
_entity_poly.entity_id
_entity_poly.type
_entity_poly.pdbx_seq_one_letter_code
_entity_poly.pdbx_strand_id
1 'polypeptide(L)'
;MCVIILHRHYVYGQNGTLSRDGTTNKHNNFESKCGLWVAPNYQSLPHTVDPDSIPMQRFFGINAAVDHHSETQFDGWLNVVTWMATKYNACPMGHLKPFDIHKFAHFVVGMNTDHAEDQKKLVCLFLAWKESVKKELRGEEAMFLSLLLELLPLLFEETERNITNAGGLQAYQALSANERKSHERDAYKCVAMHLGEEKLDALSLEE
;
A
#
# COMPACT_ATOMS: atom_id res chain seq x y z
N MET A 1 18.00 -9.38 -9.97
CA MET A 1 16.93 -10.16 -10.65
C MET A 1 15.51 -9.82 -10.13
N CYS A 2 15.34 -9.35 -8.89
CA CYS A 2 14.02 -9.03 -8.30
C CYS A 2 13.33 -7.75 -8.85
N VAL A 3 14.09 -6.77 -9.36
CA VAL A 3 13.57 -5.43 -9.71
C VAL A 3 12.89 -5.36 -11.09
N ILE A 4 13.29 -6.22 -12.05
CA ILE A 4 12.72 -6.25 -13.42
C ILE A 4 11.30 -6.83 -13.44
N ILE A 5 10.96 -7.62 -12.41
CA ILE A 5 9.71 -8.36 -12.24
C ILE A 5 8.56 -7.42 -11.86
N LEU A 6 8.79 -6.37 -11.07
CA LEU A 6 7.74 -5.41 -10.68
C LEU A 6 7.17 -4.65 -11.88
N HIS A 7 8.02 -4.19 -12.82
CA HIS A 7 7.55 -3.42 -13.97
C HIS A 7 6.74 -4.25 -14.97
N ARG A 8 7.25 -5.42 -15.39
CA ARG A 8 6.55 -6.24 -16.39
C ARG A 8 5.32 -6.94 -15.81
N HIS A 9 5.25 -7.18 -14.51
CA HIS A 9 4.07 -7.81 -13.89
C HIS A 9 2.98 -6.80 -13.63
N TYR A 10 3.33 -5.54 -13.38
CA TYR A 10 2.35 -4.47 -13.16
C TYR A 10 1.76 -3.92 -14.48
N VAL A 11 2.47 -4.02 -15.61
CA VAL A 11 1.94 -3.63 -16.92
C VAL A 11 0.91 -4.64 -17.46
N TYR A 12 0.97 -5.91 -17.04
CA TYR A 12 0.17 -6.99 -17.64
C TYR A 12 -0.63 -7.86 -16.65
N GLY A 13 -0.26 -7.89 -15.37
CA GLY A 13 -0.98 -8.63 -14.33
C GLY A 13 -2.10 -7.78 -13.76
N GLN A 14 -3.36 -8.15 -14.05
CA GLN A 14 -4.52 -7.37 -13.60
C GLN A 14 -4.81 -7.57 -12.11
N ASN A 15 -4.74 -8.81 -11.63
CA ASN A 15 -5.11 -9.20 -10.28
C ASN A 15 -4.19 -10.33 -9.76
N GLY A 16 -4.01 -10.43 -8.44
CA GLY A 16 -3.26 -11.52 -7.81
C GLY A 16 -3.80 -11.91 -6.44
N THR A 17 -3.52 -13.14 -6.01
CA THR A 17 -3.77 -13.60 -4.63
C THR A 17 -2.47 -13.70 -3.86
N LEU A 18 -2.54 -13.44 -2.55
CA LEU A 18 -1.40 -13.59 -1.64
C LEU A 18 -1.54 -14.85 -0.82
N SER A 19 -0.42 -15.46 -0.44
CA SER A 19 -0.39 -16.60 0.46
C SER A 19 0.75 -16.44 1.44
N ARG A 20 0.53 -16.90 2.67
CA ARG A 20 1.55 -16.94 3.69
C ARG A 20 1.49 -18.29 4.39
N ASP A 21 2.65 -18.78 4.75
CA ASP A 21 2.77 -19.91 5.67
C ASP A 21 3.85 -19.58 6.72
N GLY A 22 3.69 -20.13 7.92
CA GLY A 22 4.53 -19.85 9.07
C GLY A 22 5.02 -21.12 9.74
N THR A 23 6.28 -21.12 10.20
CA THR A 23 6.82 -22.23 10.99
C THR A 23 7.73 -21.71 12.10
N THR A 24 7.91 -22.51 13.15
CA THR A 24 8.72 -22.15 14.31
C THR A 24 9.93 -23.08 14.40
N ASN A 25 11.13 -22.52 14.56
CA ASN A 25 12.34 -23.29 14.81
C ASN A 25 13.13 -22.67 15.96
N LYS A 26 13.37 -23.45 17.03
CA LYS A 26 14.09 -23.03 18.24
C LYS A 26 13.57 -21.70 18.84
N HIS A 27 12.25 -21.58 19.00
CA HIS A 27 11.57 -20.38 19.50
C HIS A 27 11.66 -19.14 18.60
N ASN A 28 12.13 -19.29 17.36
CA ASN A 28 12.06 -18.25 16.34
C ASN A 28 10.97 -18.60 15.34
N ASN A 29 10.07 -17.66 15.10
CA ASN A 29 9.02 -17.78 14.10
C ASN A 29 9.53 -17.30 12.75
N PHE A 30 9.22 -18.02 11.69
CA PHE A 30 9.56 -17.71 10.32
C PHE A 30 8.30 -17.70 9.48
N GLU A 31 8.18 -16.72 8.60
CA GLU A 31 7.08 -16.59 7.66
C GLU A 31 7.58 -16.57 6.24
N SER A 32 7.00 -17.43 5.41
CA SER A 32 7.15 -17.43 3.96
C SER A 32 6.01 -16.65 3.34
N LYS A 33 6.33 -15.73 2.42
CA LYS A 33 5.33 -14.91 1.70
C LYS A 33 5.38 -15.25 0.22
N CYS A 34 4.23 -15.59 -0.35
CA CYS A 34 4.08 -15.89 -1.77
C CYS A 34 2.91 -15.09 -2.36
N GLY A 35 2.90 -14.91 -3.68
CA GLY A 35 1.69 -14.50 -4.38
C GLY A 35 1.59 -15.17 -5.73
N LEU A 36 0.36 -15.31 -6.20
CA LEU A 36 0.01 -15.97 -7.44
C LEU A 36 -0.71 -14.97 -8.34
N TRP A 37 -0.22 -14.82 -9.57
CA TRP A 37 -0.86 -13.98 -10.57
C TRP A 37 -0.48 -14.39 -11.98
N VAL A 38 -1.22 -13.88 -12.94
CA VAL A 38 -0.94 -14.06 -14.36
C VAL A 38 0.13 -13.06 -14.78
N ALA A 39 1.22 -13.54 -15.38
CA ALA A 39 2.28 -12.69 -15.90
C ALA A 39 2.73 -13.17 -17.30
N PRO A 40 3.32 -12.28 -18.11
CA PRO A 40 3.82 -12.63 -19.43
C PRO A 40 4.74 -13.85 -19.39
N ASN A 41 4.62 -14.75 -20.37
CA ASN A 41 5.56 -15.84 -20.52
C ASN A 41 6.97 -15.27 -20.83
N TYR A 42 7.93 -15.55 -19.96
CA TYR A 42 9.33 -15.12 -20.12
C TYR A 42 10.23 -16.19 -20.73
N GLN A 43 9.67 -17.34 -21.12
CA GLN A 43 10.41 -18.42 -21.78
C GLN A 43 10.61 -18.16 -23.27
N SER A 44 9.80 -17.26 -23.85
CA SER A 44 9.99 -16.76 -25.20
C SER A 44 11.13 -15.73 -25.23
N LEU A 45 11.86 -15.69 -26.35
CA LEU A 45 13.07 -14.89 -26.59
C LEU A 45 12.91 -13.41 -26.13
N PRO A 46 14.00 -12.72 -25.75
CA PRO A 46 13.98 -11.39 -25.11
C PRO A 46 13.28 -10.26 -25.91
N HIS A 47 12.81 -10.52 -27.13
CA HIS A 47 12.20 -9.56 -28.05
C HIS A 47 10.84 -10.01 -28.61
N THR A 48 10.30 -11.14 -28.19
CA THR A 48 8.94 -11.59 -28.55
C THR A 48 8.06 -11.52 -27.32
N VAL A 49 7.07 -10.63 -27.32
CA VAL A 49 5.98 -10.69 -26.34
C VAL A 49 5.11 -11.86 -26.77
N ASP A 50 5.30 -13.01 -26.15
CA ASP A 50 4.37 -14.11 -26.27
C ASP A 50 3.02 -13.64 -25.70
N PRO A 51 1.93 -13.65 -26.47
CA PRO A 51 0.60 -13.24 -25.99
C PRO A 51 0.11 -14.14 -24.85
N ASP A 52 0.71 -15.32 -24.68
CA ASP A 52 0.31 -16.25 -23.65
C ASP A 52 0.79 -15.78 -22.26
N SER A 53 -0.17 -15.28 -21.50
CA SER A 53 0.00 -14.94 -20.11
C SER A 53 -0.20 -16.20 -19.25
N ILE A 54 0.80 -16.56 -18.45
CA ILE A 54 0.77 -17.81 -17.67
C ILE A 54 0.61 -17.52 -16.17
N PRO A 55 -0.14 -18.37 -15.42
CA PRO A 55 -0.15 -18.31 -13.97
C PRO A 55 1.25 -18.53 -13.41
N MET A 56 1.70 -17.63 -12.54
CA MET A 56 3.01 -17.72 -11.94
C MET A 56 2.97 -17.38 -10.45
N GLN A 57 3.56 -18.27 -9.66
CA GLN A 57 3.84 -18.02 -8.26
C GLN A 57 5.13 -17.19 -8.13
N ARG A 58 5.10 -16.16 -7.30
CA ARG A 58 6.27 -15.42 -6.84
C ARG A 58 6.47 -15.62 -5.37
N PHE A 59 7.73 -15.72 -5.00
CA PHE A 59 8.17 -15.79 -3.63
C PHE A 59 8.73 -14.43 -3.23
N PHE A 60 8.23 -13.88 -2.13
CA PHE A 60 8.61 -12.58 -1.59
C PHE A 60 9.68 -12.68 -0.50
N GLY A 61 10.08 -13.90 -0.14
CA GLY A 61 11.11 -14.16 0.86
C GLY A 61 10.57 -14.87 2.10
N ILE A 62 11.51 -15.21 2.98
CA ILE A 62 11.25 -15.66 4.34
C ILE A 62 11.74 -14.58 5.30
N ASN A 63 10.93 -14.23 6.27
CA ASN A 63 11.27 -13.26 7.30
C ASN A 63 11.04 -13.88 8.68
N ALA A 64 11.85 -13.50 9.67
CA ALA A 64 11.52 -13.80 11.05
C ALA A 64 10.28 -12.99 11.45
N ALA A 65 9.32 -13.63 12.11
CA ALA A 65 8.15 -12.98 12.68
C ALA A 65 8.38 -12.76 14.17
N VAL A 66 8.02 -11.56 14.65
CA VAL A 66 8.17 -11.19 16.06
C VAL A 66 7.16 -11.97 16.92
N ASP A 67 5.97 -12.21 16.38
CA ASP A 67 4.88 -12.95 17.02
C ASP A 67 3.95 -13.56 15.94
N HIS A 68 2.81 -14.09 16.37
CA HIS A 68 1.77 -14.64 15.49
C HIS A 68 0.53 -13.72 15.38
N HIS A 69 0.62 -12.44 15.76
CA HIS A 69 -0.52 -11.54 15.73
C HIS A 69 -0.76 -11.03 14.31
N SER A 70 -2.04 -10.95 13.92
CA SER A 70 -2.48 -10.53 12.59
C SER A 70 -1.97 -9.13 12.22
N GLU A 71 -1.85 -8.23 13.19
CA GLU A 71 -1.31 -6.89 13.03
C GLU A 71 0.16 -6.91 12.61
N THR A 72 1.01 -7.61 13.36
CA THR A 72 2.43 -7.78 13.04
C THR A 72 2.62 -8.44 11.67
N GLN A 73 1.75 -9.39 11.34
CA GLN A 73 1.73 -10.07 10.05
C GLN A 73 1.35 -9.13 8.90
N PHE A 74 0.36 -8.27 9.12
CA PHE A 74 -0.08 -7.24 8.18
C PHE A 74 1.04 -6.21 7.93
N ASP A 75 1.65 -5.69 9.00
CA ASP A 75 2.79 -4.80 8.92
C ASP A 75 3.97 -5.46 8.18
N GLY A 76 4.19 -6.75 8.41
CA GLY A 76 5.17 -7.56 7.69
C GLY A 76 4.94 -7.57 6.18
N TRP A 77 3.68 -7.65 5.74
CA TRP A 77 3.34 -7.53 4.31
C TRP A 77 3.58 -6.13 3.75
N LEU A 78 3.09 -5.09 4.43
CA LEU A 78 3.28 -3.71 3.99
C LEU A 78 4.76 -3.33 3.92
N ASN A 79 5.56 -3.76 4.88
CA ASN A 79 7.00 -3.52 4.90
C ASN A 79 7.71 -4.16 3.69
N VAL A 80 7.37 -5.42 3.35
CA VAL A 80 7.95 -6.11 2.20
C VAL A 80 7.59 -5.38 0.89
N VAL A 81 6.33 -5.00 0.73
CA VAL A 81 5.87 -4.29 -0.48
C VAL A 81 6.47 -2.89 -0.57
N THR A 82 6.50 -2.14 0.54
CA THR A 82 7.10 -0.80 0.61
C THR A 82 8.60 -0.86 0.31
N TRP A 83 9.31 -1.85 0.83
CA TRP A 83 10.71 -2.05 0.54
C TRP A 83 10.93 -2.35 -0.95
N MET A 84 10.13 -3.25 -1.53
CA MET A 84 10.18 -3.55 -2.96
C MET A 84 9.91 -2.31 -3.82
N ALA A 85 8.87 -1.56 -3.49
CA ALA A 85 8.51 -0.30 -4.15
C ALA A 85 9.66 0.71 -4.09
N THR A 86 10.24 0.89 -2.91
CA THR A 86 11.38 1.80 -2.70
C THR A 86 12.59 1.41 -3.55
N LYS A 87 12.95 0.12 -3.55
CA LYS A 87 14.08 -0.38 -4.34
C LYS A 87 13.82 -0.28 -5.85
N TYR A 88 12.59 -0.54 -6.27
CA TYR A 88 12.19 -0.38 -7.67
C TYR A 88 12.19 1.10 -8.08
N ASN A 89 11.62 1.99 -7.29
CA ASN A 89 11.54 3.42 -7.59
C ASN A 89 12.91 4.10 -7.66
N ALA A 90 13.92 3.57 -6.96
CA ALA A 90 15.29 4.05 -7.04
C ALA A 90 16.04 3.61 -8.31
N CYS A 91 15.49 2.69 -9.12
CA CYS A 91 16.12 2.24 -10.35
C CYS A 91 15.71 3.12 -11.56
N PRO A 92 16.48 3.13 -12.67
CA PRO A 92 16.16 3.97 -13.84
C PRO A 92 14.74 3.74 -14.38
N MET A 93 14.26 2.49 -14.38
CA MET A 93 12.90 2.16 -14.80
C MET A 93 11.84 2.68 -13.83
N GLY A 94 12.13 2.69 -12.53
CA GLY A 94 11.26 3.23 -11.50
C GLY A 94 11.16 4.75 -11.55
N HIS A 95 12.23 5.46 -11.92
CA HIS A 95 12.15 6.90 -12.16
C HIS A 95 11.26 7.24 -13.36
N LEU A 96 11.28 6.43 -14.42
CA LEU A 96 10.42 6.62 -15.59
C LEU A 96 8.96 6.21 -15.33
N LYS A 97 8.75 5.12 -14.59
CA LYS A 97 7.44 4.60 -14.24
C LYS A 97 7.44 4.14 -12.77
N PRO A 98 7.18 5.06 -11.83
CA PRO A 98 7.21 4.73 -10.41
C PRO A 98 6.09 3.75 -10.06
N PHE A 99 6.40 2.87 -9.13
CA PHE A 99 5.45 1.98 -8.49
C PHE A 99 4.89 2.67 -7.26
N ASP A 100 3.59 2.90 -7.28
CA ASP A 100 2.85 3.41 -6.15
C ASP A 100 2.21 2.22 -5.41
N ILE A 101 2.39 2.19 -4.09
CA ILE A 101 1.93 1.11 -3.22
C ILE A 101 0.41 1.02 -3.15
N HIS A 102 -0.32 2.10 -3.37
CA HIS A 102 -1.78 2.07 -3.43
C HIS A 102 -2.31 1.16 -4.53
N LYS A 103 -1.55 1.03 -5.63
CA LYS A 103 -1.86 0.09 -6.71
C LYS A 103 -1.69 -1.37 -6.29
N PHE A 104 -0.85 -1.66 -5.30
CA PHE A 104 -0.77 -2.99 -4.72
C PHE A 104 -2.07 -3.36 -4.00
N ALA A 105 -2.70 -2.40 -3.30
CA ALA A 105 -3.98 -2.61 -2.64
C ALA A 105 -5.07 -3.02 -3.65
N HIS A 106 -5.10 -2.36 -4.81
CA HIS A 106 -6.02 -2.71 -5.90
C HIS A 106 -5.71 -4.10 -6.50
N PHE A 107 -4.43 -4.39 -6.73
CA PHE A 107 -3.96 -5.63 -7.35
C PHE A 107 -4.31 -6.90 -6.54
N VAL A 108 -4.26 -6.82 -5.21
CA VAL A 108 -4.53 -7.97 -4.34
C VAL A 108 -6.04 -8.22 -4.28
N VAL A 109 -6.53 -9.29 -4.91
CA VAL A 109 -7.96 -9.63 -4.94
C VAL A 109 -8.37 -10.70 -3.93
N GLY A 110 -7.41 -11.38 -3.31
CA GLY A 110 -7.69 -12.41 -2.33
C GLY A 110 -6.46 -12.89 -1.59
N MET A 111 -6.69 -13.66 -0.53
CA MET A 111 -5.64 -14.30 0.25
C MET A 111 -5.94 -15.78 0.44
N ASN A 112 -4.93 -16.62 0.23
CA ASN A 112 -4.93 -18.05 0.47
C ASN A 112 -4.30 -18.29 1.84
N THR A 113 -5.16 -18.38 2.85
CA THR A 113 -4.79 -18.66 4.25
C THR A 113 -5.55 -19.88 4.77
N ASP A 114 -5.13 -20.42 5.90
CA ASP A 114 -5.91 -21.43 6.61
C ASP A 114 -7.14 -20.81 7.32
N HIS A 115 -7.88 -21.64 8.06
CA HIS A 115 -9.10 -21.25 8.76
C HIS A 115 -8.88 -20.62 10.15
N ALA A 116 -7.63 -20.37 10.56
CA ALA A 116 -7.35 -19.84 11.89
C ALA A 116 -7.87 -18.40 12.07
N GLU A 117 -8.25 -18.04 13.30
CA GLU A 117 -8.88 -16.74 13.60
C GLU A 117 -7.92 -15.55 13.37
N ASP A 118 -6.63 -15.73 13.63
CA ASP A 118 -5.60 -14.74 13.31
C ASP A 118 -5.49 -14.53 11.79
N GLN A 119 -5.68 -15.57 10.98
CA GLN A 119 -5.71 -15.44 9.53
C GLN A 119 -6.97 -14.73 9.02
N LYS A 120 -8.15 -15.00 9.60
CA LYS A 120 -9.37 -14.24 9.28
C LYS A 120 -9.20 -12.76 9.62
N LYS A 121 -8.65 -12.45 10.78
CA LYS A 121 -8.35 -11.08 11.19
C LYS A 121 -7.34 -10.41 10.25
N LEU A 122 -6.34 -11.13 9.78
CA LEU A 122 -5.40 -10.62 8.77
C LEU A 122 -6.12 -10.23 7.47
N VAL A 123 -7.05 -11.06 6.98
CA VAL A 123 -7.89 -10.72 5.82
C VAL A 123 -8.70 -9.44 6.08
N CYS A 124 -9.31 -9.31 7.26
CA CYS A 124 -10.03 -8.09 7.63
C CYS A 124 -9.13 -6.84 7.64
N LEU A 125 -7.89 -6.96 8.13
CA LEU A 125 -6.91 -5.86 8.10
C LEU A 125 -6.57 -5.45 6.66
N PHE A 126 -6.37 -6.42 5.76
CA PHE A 126 -6.16 -6.14 4.34
C PHE A 126 -7.36 -5.45 3.69
N LEU A 127 -8.58 -5.89 3.99
CA LEU A 127 -9.80 -5.25 3.48
C LEU A 127 -9.93 -3.81 3.98
N ALA A 128 -9.74 -3.58 5.28
CA ALA A 128 -9.77 -2.25 5.87
C ALA A 128 -8.70 -1.32 5.25
N TRP A 129 -7.50 -1.85 5.02
CA TRP A 129 -6.45 -1.12 4.33
C TRP A 129 -6.82 -0.78 2.89
N LYS A 130 -7.39 -1.72 2.14
CA LYS A 130 -7.87 -1.47 0.77
C LYS A 130 -8.94 -0.39 0.71
N GLU A 131 -9.89 -0.39 1.65
CA GLU A 131 -10.89 0.67 1.74
C GLU A 131 -10.27 2.02 2.10
N SER A 132 -9.29 2.04 3.02
CA SER A 132 -8.54 3.26 3.34
C SER A 132 -7.81 3.82 2.12
N VAL A 133 -7.13 2.98 1.35
CA VAL A 133 -6.48 3.39 0.10
C VAL A 133 -7.48 3.91 -0.93
N LYS A 134 -8.67 3.30 -1.04
CA LYS A 134 -9.73 3.74 -1.94
C LYS A 134 -10.24 5.14 -1.56
N LYS A 135 -10.44 5.39 -0.26
CA LYS A 135 -10.78 6.72 0.27
C LYS A 135 -9.69 7.72 -0.07
N GLU A 136 -8.44 7.42 0.28
CA GLU A 136 -7.29 8.30 0.05
C GLU A 136 -7.17 8.70 -1.43
N LEU A 137 -7.17 7.75 -2.37
CA LEU A 137 -7.04 8.04 -3.81
C LEU A 137 -8.18 8.91 -4.35
N ARG A 138 -9.41 8.68 -3.91
CA ARG A 138 -10.57 9.52 -4.31
C ARG A 138 -10.50 10.91 -3.70
N GLY A 139 -9.97 10.99 -2.48
CA GLY A 139 -9.64 12.23 -1.81
C GLY A 139 -8.63 13.06 -2.58
N GLU A 140 -7.51 12.45 -2.96
CA GLU A 140 -6.47 13.09 -3.76
C GLU A 140 -7.02 13.59 -5.10
N GLU A 141 -7.87 12.80 -5.77
CA GLU A 141 -8.55 13.22 -6.99
C GLU A 141 -9.48 14.41 -6.76
N ALA A 142 -10.26 14.39 -5.66
CA ALA A 142 -11.10 15.52 -5.28
C ALA A 142 -10.27 16.77 -5.00
N MET A 143 -9.18 16.66 -4.23
CA MET A 143 -8.27 17.77 -3.94
C MET A 143 -7.66 18.36 -5.21
N PHE A 144 -7.29 17.51 -6.18
CA PHE A 144 -6.72 17.94 -7.45
C PHE A 144 -7.74 18.71 -8.32
N LEU A 145 -9.01 18.34 -8.25
CA LEU A 145 -10.10 18.98 -9.00
C LEU A 145 -10.71 20.19 -8.29
N SER A 146 -10.55 20.30 -6.98
CA SER A 146 -11.09 21.40 -6.16
C SER A 146 -10.39 22.72 -6.43
N LEU A 147 -11.13 23.82 -6.24
CA LEU A 147 -10.55 25.15 -6.24
C LEU A 147 -9.71 25.35 -4.98
N LEU A 148 -8.56 26.04 -5.11
CA LEU A 148 -7.67 26.31 -3.98
C LEU A 148 -8.40 27.00 -2.81
N LEU A 149 -9.37 27.86 -3.10
CA LEU A 149 -10.15 28.57 -2.08
C LEU A 149 -11.02 27.63 -1.22
N GLU A 150 -11.48 26.51 -1.79
CA GLU A 150 -12.27 25.49 -1.08
C GLU A 150 -11.36 24.55 -0.27
N LEU A 151 -10.14 24.31 -0.78
CA LEU A 151 -9.19 23.41 -0.15
C LEU A 151 -8.42 24.04 1.02
N LEU A 152 -8.13 25.34 0.94
CA LEU A 152 -7.34 26.05 1.95
C LEU A 152 -7.92 25.96 3.37
N PRO A 153 -9.24 26.15 3.61
CA PRO A 153 -9.82 26.03 4.95
C PRO A 153 -9.58 24.64 5.57
N LEU A 154 -9.73 23.57 4.79
CA LEU A 154 -9.54 22.19 5.25
C LEU A 154 -8.08 21.94 5.65
N LEU A 155 -7.13 22.40 4.82
CA LEU A 155 -5.71 22.28 5.12
C LEU A 155 -5.30 23.12 6.34
N PHE A 156 -5.89 24.32 6.51
CA PHE A 156 -5.63 25.14 7.68
C PHE A 156 -6.15 24.49 8.96
N GLU A 157 -7.35 23.92 8.94
CA GLU A 157 -7.91 23.22 10.10
C GLU A 157 -7.02 22.05 10.54
N GLU A 158 -6.58 21.19 9.62
CA GLU A 158 -5.68 20.09 9.95
C GLU A 158 -4.29 20.58 10.38
N THR A 159 -3.82 21.70 9.85
CA THR A 159 -2.57 22.34 10.29
C THR A 159 -2.69 22.86 11.73
N GLU A 160 -3.79 23.53 12.08
CA GLU A 160 -4.06 23.97 13.45
C GLU A 160 -4.18 22.80 14.42
N ARG A 161 -4.80 21.71 13.99
CA ARG A 161 -4.88 20.47 14.77
C ARG A 161 -3.50 19.88 15.02
N ASN A 162 -2.64 19.82 14.01
CA ASN A 162 -1.25 19.38 14.17
C ASN A 162 -0.45 20.27 15.12
N ILE A 163 -0.61 21.59 15.03
CA ILE A 163 0.03 22.54 15.96
C ILE A 163 -0.44 22.28 17.39
N THR A 164 -1.73 22.06 17.58
CA THR A 164 -2.32 21.77 18.90
C THR A 164 -1.80 20.46 19.47
N ASN A 165 -1.74 19.40 18.66
CA ASN A 165 -1.23 18.08 19.04
C ASN A 165 0.27 18.11 19.39
N ALA A 166 1.04 19.00 18.76
CA ALA A 166 2.44 19.23 19.10
C ALA A 166 2.63 19.97 20.44
N GLY A 167 1.56 20.44 21.10
CA GLY A 167 1.62 21.22 22.34
C GLY A 167 1.60 22.74 22.11
N GLY A 168 1.15 23.18 20.95
CA GLY A 168 1.04 24.59 20.56
C GLY A 168 2.12 25.06 19.59
N LEU A 169 2.00 26.30 19.12
CA LEU A 169 2.81 26.84 18.03
C LEU A 169 4.32 26.81 18.31
N GLN A 170 4.75 27.13 19.53
CA GLN A 170 6.16 27.12 19.89
C GLN A 170 6.76 25.72 19.84
N ALA A 171 6.03 24.72 20.34
CA ALA A 171 6.47 23.33 20.30
C ALA A 171 6.50 22.80 18.87
N TYR A 172 5.48 23.11 18.06
CA TYR A 172 5.47 22.79 16.63
C TYR A 172 6.63 23.42 15.85
N GLN A 173 6.96 24.69 16.13
CA GLN A 173 8.09 25.38 15.49
C GLN A 173 9.45 24.84 15.94
N ALA A 174 9.53 24.26 17.13
CA ALA A 174 10.75 23.62 17.64
C ALA A 174 11.02 22.24 17.01
N LEU A 175 10.03 21.65 16.32
CA LEU A 175 10.20 20.38 15.62
C LEU A 175 11.24 20.48 14.49
N SER A 176 11.96 19.38 14.27
CA SER A 176 12.87 19.26 13.14
C SER A 176 12.12 19.38 11.80
N ALA A 177 12.85 19.68 10.73
CA ALA A 177 12.26 19.77 9.40
C ALA A 177 11.61 18.45 8.94
N ASN A 178 12.14 17.31 9.39
CA ASN A 178 11.59 16.00 9.05
C ASN A 178 10.28 15.72 9.80
N GLU A 179 10.21 16.05 11.08
CA GLU A 179 8.99 15.91 11.88
C GLU A 179 7.89 16.82 11.34
N ARG A 180 8.20 18.08 11.00
CA ARG A 180 7.24 19.00 10.38
C ARG A 180 6.71 18.47 9.05
N LYS A 181 7.60 17.97 8.17
CA LYS A 181 7.19 17.31 6.93
C LYS A 181 6.32 16.07 7.15
N SER A 182 6.52 15.35 8.25
CA SER A 182 5.65 14.22 8.61
C SER A 182 4.25 14.74 8.93
N HIS A 183 4.14 15.73 9.81
CA HIS A 183 2.86 16.34 10.17
C HIS A 183 2.14 16.95 8.95
N GLU A 184 2.85 17.64 8.06
CA GLU A 184 2.28 18.19 6.82
C GLU A 184 1.69 17.08 5.93
N ARG A 185 2.39 15.95 5.82
CA ARG A 185 1.91 14.78 5.07
C ARG A 185 0.69 14.15 5.74
N ASP A 186 0.69 14.07 7.07
CA ASP A 186 -0.43 13.52 7.83
C ASP A 186 -1.67 14.43 7.68
N ALA A 187 -1.52 15.75 7.73
CA ALA A 187 -2.61 16.70 7.45
C ALA A 187 -3.16 16.53 6.03
N TYR A 188 -2.28 16.46 5.04
CA TYR A 188 -2.68 16.20 3.65
C TYR A 188 -3.48 14.90 3.54
N LYS A 189 -2.99 13.82 4.16
CA LYS A 189 -3.65 12.51 4.16
C LYS A 189 -5.00 12.57 4.87
N CYS A 190 -5.13 13.27 5.99
CA CYS A 190 -6.40 13.46 6.69
C CYS A 190 -7.44 14.17 5.79
N VAL A 191 -7.05 15.26 5.13
CA VAL A 191 -7.93 15.98 4.20
C VAL A 191 -8.34 15.08 3.02
N ALA A 192 -7.39 14.36 2.42
CA ALA A 192 -7.68 13.40 1.36
C ALA A 192 -8.68 12.33 1.85
N MET A 193 -8.43 11.70 3.00
CA MET A 193 -9.33 10.69 3.55
C MET A 193 -10.75 11.21 3.76
N HIS A 194 -10.89 12.42 4.30
CA HIS A 194 -12.20 13.05 4.54
C HIS A 194 -12.95 13.31 3.23
N LEU A 195 -12.32 13.98 2.26
CA LEU A 195 -12.92 14.27 0.96
C LEU A 195 -13.25 12.98 0.19
N GLY A 196 -12.38 11.97 0.30
CA GLY A 196 -12.58 10.68 -0.33
C GLY A 196 -13.77 9.90 0.24
N GLU A 197 -13.98 9.98 1.55
CA GLU A 197 -15.16 9.44 2.23
C GLU A 197 -16.43 10.14 1.78
N GLU A 198 -16.46 11.48 1.76
CA GLU A 198 -17.62 12.23 1.26
C GLU A 198 -17.99 11.87 -0.18
N LYS A 199 -16.99 11.69 -1.06
CA LYS A 199 -17.21 11.27 -2.45
C LYS A 199 -17.70 9.84 -2.57
N LEU A 200 -17.31 8.93 -1.68
CA LEU A 200 -17.81 7.57 -1.66
C LEU A 200 -19.26 7.50 -1.18
N ASP A 201 -19.55 8.22 -0.09
CA ASP A 201 -20.88 8.29 0.48
C ASP A 201 -21.89 8.88 -0.51
N ALA A 202 -21.49 9.92 -1.24
CA ALA A 202 -22.30 10.52 -2.30
C ALA A 202 -22.67 9.52 -3.41
N LEU A 203 -21.75 8.64 -3.81
CA LEU A 203 -22.03 7.60 -4.82
C LEU A 203 -22.98 6.53 -4.29
N SER A 204 -22.85 6.15 -3.02
CA SER A 204 -23.76 5.17 -2.40
C SER A 204 -25.21 5.67 -2.26
N LEU A 205 -25.42 6.99 -2.35
CA LEU A 205 -26.76 7.59 -2.31
C LEU A 205 -27.43 7.63 -3.69
N GLU A 206 -26.65 7.49 -4.76
CA GLU A 206 -27.09 7.54 -6.16
C GLU A 206 -27.40 6.14 -6.75
N GLU A 207 -27.07 5.07 -6.02
CA GLU A 207 -27.39 3.65 -6.34
C GLU A 207 -28.64 3.16 -5.61
#